data_AF-A0A081BHB2-F1
#
_entry.id   AF-A0A081BHB2-F1
#
_cell.length_a   1.000
_cell.length_b   1.000
_cell.length_c   1.000
_cell.angle_alpha   90.00
_cell.angle_beta   90.00
_cell.angle_gamma   90.00
#
_symmetry.space_group_name_H-M   'P 1'
#
loop_
_entity.id
_entity.type
_entity.pdbx_description
1 polymer ?
#
loop_
_entity_poly.entity_id
_entity_poly.type
_entity_poly.pdbx_seq_one_letter_code
_entity_poly.pdbx_strand_id
1 'polypeptide(L)' 'MKIIEANLVVIFWAFIFGEVIGYIGSKLEVMTYSPLTIGIVAVIVGLVFTNGLKLLGRAD' A
#
# COMPACT_ATOMS: atom_id res chain seq x y z
N MET A 1 -17.51 11.13 -4.97
CA MET A 1 -16.75 11.83 -3.91
C MET A 1 -16.16 10.83 -2.90
N LYS A 2 -16.98 10.13 -2.10
CA LYS A 2 -16.53 9.18 -1.06
C LYS A 2 -15.49 8.11 -1.48
N ILE A 3 -15.56 7.60 -2.71
CA ILE A 3 -14.63 6.55 -3.20
C ILE A 3 -13.24 7.15 -3.52
N ILE A 4 -13.22 8.34 -4.13
CA ILE A 4 -11.98 9.02 -4.49
C ILE A 4 -11.25 9.47 -3.22
N GLU A 5 -11.98 10.06 -2.27
CA GLU A 5 -11.46 10.46 -0.96
C GLU A 5 -10.85 9.27 -0.21
N ALA A 6 -11.54 8.13 -0.18
CA ALA A 6 -11.02 6.91 0.46
C ALA A 6 -9.73 6.40 -0.22
N ASN A 7 -9.69 6.38 -1.55
CA ASN A 7 -8.49 5.91 -2.27
C ASN A 7 -7.29 6.86 -2.10
N LEU A 8 -7.51 8.18 -1.95
CA LEU A 8 -6.44 9.12 -1.64
C LEU A 8 -5.84 8.86 -0.25
N VAL A 9 -6.68 8.59 0.75
CA VAL A 9 -6.25 8.21 2.10
C VAL A 9 -5.48 6.88 2.07
N VAL A 10 -5.95 5.91 1.28
CA VAL A 10 -5.23 4.63 1.09
C VAL A 10 -3.87 4.86 0.46
N ILE A 11 -3.76 5.65 -0.61
CA ILE A 11 -2.47 5.96 -1.27
C ILE A 11 -1.50 6.59 -0.27
N PHE A 12 -1.96 7.60 0.47
CA PHE A 12 -1.11 8.31 1.44
C PHE A 12 -0.55 7.37 2.51
N TRP A 13 -1.42 6.59 3.16
CA TRP A 13 -0.99 5.72 4.25
C TRP A 13 -0.25 4.47 3.76
N ALA A 14 -0.64 3.88 2.63
CA ALA A 14 0.04 2.72 2.07
C ALA A 14 1.49 3.06 1.68
N PHE A 15 1.72 4.27 1.13
CA PHE A 15 3.08 4.72 0.82
C PHE A 15 3.92 4.86 2.10
N ILE A 16 3.43 5.59 3.11
CA ILE A 16 4.18 5.83 4.36
C ILE A 16 4.47 4.52 5.11
N PHE A 17 3.45 3.68 5.30
CA PHE A 17 3.65 2.43 6.03
C PHE A 17 4.45 1.40 5.24
N GLY A 18 4.29 1.36 3.92
CA GLY A 18 5.12 0.54 3.04
C GLY A 18 6.60 0.86 3.19
N GLU A 19 6.94 2.14 3.27
CA GLU A 19 8.31 2.61 3.46
C GLU A 19 8.88 2.25 4.84
N VAL A 20 8.08 2.42 5.89
CA VAL A 20 8.48 2.01 7.25
C VAL A 20 8.79 0.51 7.30
N ILE A 21 7.91 -0.32 6.74
CA ILE A 21 8.09 -1.79 6.71
C ILE A 21 9.29 -2.16 5.82
N GLY A 22 9.42 -1.55 4.65
CA GLY A 22 10.51 -1.82 3.72
C GLY A 22 11.87 -1.44 4.28
N TYR A 23 11.96 -0.32 5.00
CA TYR A 23 13.17 0.06 5.71
C TYR A 23 13.55 -0.98 6.75
N ILE A 24 12.60 -1.41 7.60
CA ILE A 24 12.84 -2.45 8.60
C ILE A 24 13.30 -3.76 7.93
N GLY A 25 12.59 -4.20 6.88
CA GLY A 25 12.93 -5.41 6.10
C GLY A 25 14.35 -5.34 5.52
N SER A 26 14.72 -4.19 4.94
CA SER A 26 16.07 -4.00 4.37
C SER A 26 17.18 -4.16 5.41
N LYS A 27 16.94 -3.79 6.68
CA LYS A 27 17.90 -3.95 7.78
C LYS A 27 17.96 -5.39 8.29
N LEU A 28 16.85 -6.11 8.25
CA LEU A 28 16.78 -7.52 8.65
C LEU A 28 17.47 -8.44 7.64
N GLU A 29 17.30 -8.17 6.35
CA GLU A 29 17.80 -9.03 5.27
C GLU A 29 19.11 -8.53 4.63
N VAL A 30 19.66 -7.42 5.14
CA VAL A 30 20.87 -6.76 4.61
C VAL A 30 20.73 -6.48 3.10
N MET A 31 19.54 -6.03 2.70
CA MET A 31 19.20 -5.75 1.31
C MET A 31 19.29 -4.26 1.00
N THR A 32 19.50 -3.94 -0.28
CA THR A 32 19.44 -2.56 -0.76
C THR A 32 18.00 -2.04 -0.65
N TYR A 33 17.83 -0.95 0.10
CA TYR A 33 16.56 -0.27 0.26
C TYR A 33 16.32 0.70 -0.90
N SER A 34 15.21 0.54 -1.63
CA SER A 34 14.74 1.47 -2.66
C SER A 34 13.41 2.11 -2.23
N PRO A 35 13.44 3.32 -1.66
CA PRO A 35 12.26 4.02 -1.13
C PRO A 35 11.12 4.11 -2.15
N LEU A 36 11.42 4.63 -3.35
CA LEU A 36 10.40 4.87 -4.36
C LEU A 36 9.74 3.57 -4.85
N THR A 37 10.54 2.52 -5.02
CA THR A 37 10.03 1.21 -5.47
C THR A 37 9.09 0.61 -4.42
N ILE A 38 9.51 0.61 -3.15
CA ILE A 38 8.73 0.02 -2.06
C ILE A 38 7.43 0.80 -1.84
N GLY A 39 7.50 2.14 -1.80
CA GLY A 39 6.32 2.98 -1.66
C GLY A 39 5.30 2.76 -2.80
N ILE A 40 5.74 2.69 -4.06
CA ILE A 40 4.84 2.44 -5.20
C ILE A 40 4.20 1.04 -5.11
N VAL A 41 4.99 0.01 -4.80
CA VAL A 41 4.46 -1.36 -4.66
C VAL A 41 3.43 -1.43 -3.54
N ALA A 42 3.71 -0.81 -2.39
CA ALA A 42 2.77 -0.77 -1.26
C ALA A 42 1.46 -0.06 -1.62
N VAL A 43 1.52 1.04 -2.37
CA VAL A 43 0.31 1.74 -2.88
C VAL A 43 -0.51 0.85 -3.80
N ILE A 44 0.13 0.17 -4.76
CA ILE A 44 -0.58 -0.74 -5.68
C ILE A 44 -1.27 -1.86 -4.90
N VAL A 45 -0.56 -2.51 -3.99
CA VAL A 45 -1.11 -3.57 -3.14
C VAL A 45 -2.26 -3.04 -2.28
N GLY A 46 -2.09 -1.88 -1.64
CA GLY A 46 -3.12 -1.24 -0.83
C GLY A 46 -4.40 -0.92 -1.62
N LEU A 47 -4.26 -0.39 -2.83
CA LEU A 47 -5.40 -0.09 -3.71
C LEU A 47 -6.11 -1.37 -4.20
N VAL A 48 -5.35 -2.39 -4.60
CA VAL A 48 -5.92 -3.67 -5.06
C VAL A 48 -6.65 -4.36 -3.91
N PHE A 49 -6.05 -4.42 -2.73
CA PHE A 49 -6.63 -5.09 -1.57
C PHE A 49 -7.92 -4.38 -1.12
N THR A 50 -7.88 -3.06 -0.94
CA THR A 50 -9.05 -2.30 -0.46
C THR A 50 -10.21 -2.30 -1.45
N ASN A 51 -9.95 -2.13 -2.75
CA ASN A 51 -11.01 -2.14 -3.75
C ASN A 51 -11.46 -3.57 -4.10
N GLY A 52 -10.55 -4.54 -4.08
CA GLY A 52 -10.84 -5.96 -4.28
C GLY A 52 -11.76 -6.53 -3.20
N LEU A 53 -11.45 -6.28 -1.92
CA LEU A 53 -12.32 -6.67 -0.80
C LEU A 53 -13.72 -6.04 -0.91
N LYS A 54 -13.79 -4.78 -1.34
CA LYS A 54 -15.08 -4.10 -1.54
C LYS A 54 -15.91 -4.71 -2.67
N LEU A 55 -15.27 -5.22 -3.71
CA LEU A 55 -15.96 -5.94 -4.79
C LEU A 55 -16.44 -7.31 -4.32
N LEU A 56 -15.61 -8.05 -3.58
CA LEU A 56 -15.98 -9.35 -3.02
C LEU A 56 -17.15 -9.24 -2.04
N GLY A 57 -17.14 -8.26 -1.14
CA GLY A 57 -18.25 -8.04 -0.19
C GLY A 57 -19.55 -7.52 -0.81
N ARG A 58 -19.61 -7.37 -2.14
CA ARG A 58 -20.81 -7.02 -2.90
C ARG A 58 -21.29 -8.16 -3.81
N ALA A 59 -20.59 -9.29 -3.81
CA ALA A 59 -20.89 -10.43 -4.66
C ALA A 59 -21.99 -11.35 -4.07
N ASP A 60 -22.46 -11.06 -2.86
CA ASP A 60 -23.58 -11.69 -2.16
C ASP A 60 -24.75 -10.70 -2.02
#